data_AF-A0A2K8QP85-F1
#
_entry.id   AF-A0A2K8QP85-F1
#
_cell.length_a   1.000
_cell.length_b   1.000
_cell.length_c   1.000
_cell.angle_alpha   90.00
_cell.angle_beta   90.00
_cell.angle_gamma   90.00
#
_symmetry.space_group_name_H-M   'P 1'
#
loop_
_entity.id
_entity.type
_entity.pdbx_description
1 polymer ?
#
loop_
_entity_poly.entity_id
_entity_poly.type
_entity_poly.pdbx_seq_one_letter_code
_entity_poly.pdbx_strand_id
1 'polypeptide(L)'
;MKAPDITVKLYIHHNQFNPVPFVATCDMSRWSGLTLIDVREITIPAPQLSAGEITQKCVEQLRRQQSSIIDSAHVQASAIEDRIKNLQCIEHFPAAMTSR
;
A
#
# COMPACT_ATOMS: atom_id res chain seq x y z
N MET A 1 23.69 -5.91 -21.22
CA MET A 1 24.40 -6.36 -20.01
C MET A 1 23.38 -7.05 -19.11
N LYS A 2 23.74 -8.19 -18.50
CA LYS A 2 22.87 -8.93 -17.57
C LYS A 2 22.86 -8.19 -16.22
N ALA A 3 21.70 -7.99 -15.61
CA ALA A 3 21.65 -7.45 -14.24
C ALA A 3 22.29 -8.47 -13.27
N PRO A 4 23.14 -8.04 -12.32
CA PRO A 4 23.77 -8.95 -11.36
C PRO A 4 22.72 -9.51 -10.41
N ASP A 5 22.88 -10.78 -10.03
CA ASP A 5 22.01 -11.42 -9.05
C ASP A 5 22.13 -10.73 -7.69
N ILE A 6 21.06 -10.79 -6.91
CA ILE A 6 20.92 -10.07 -5.65
C ILE A 6 21.23 -11.03 -4.51
N THR A 7 22.35 -10.82 -3.83
CA THR A 7 22.70 -11.58 -2.63
C THR A 7 22.12 -10.90 -1.40
N VAL A 8 21.32 -11.63 -0.61
CA VAL A 8 20.73 -11.12 0.64
C VAL A 8 20.98 -12.08 1.79
N LYS A 9 21.13 -11.51 2.99
CA LYS A 9 21.15 -12.25 4.25
C LYS A 9 19.76 -12.25 4.87
N LEU A 10 19.25 -13.44 5.12
CA LEU A 10 17.99 -13.69 5.77
C LEU A 10 18.25 -14.23 7.18
N TYR A 11 17.62 -13.60 8.16
CA TYR A 11 17.78 -13.96 9.57
C TYR A 11 16.52 -14.70 10.02
N ILE A 12 16.68 -15.95 10.42
CA ILE A 12 15.57 -16.82 10.82
C ILE A 12 15.45 -16.76 12.33
N HIS A 13 14.28 -16.35 12.82
CA HIS A 13 14.01 -16.19 14.23
C HIS A 13 12.86 -17.06 14.69
N HIS A 14 12.85 -17.39 15.97
CA HIS A 14 11.70 -17.94 16.67
C HIS A 14 11.30 -16.99 17.80
N ASN A 15 10.01 -16.99 18.13
CA ASN A 15 9.50 -16.26 19.27
C ASN A 15 8.63 -17.20 20.12
N GLN A 16 8.59 -16.97 21.43
CA GLN A 16 7.86 -17.83 22.37
C GLN A 16 6.32 -17.81 22.18
N PHE A 17 5.79 -16.86 21.41
CA PHE A 17 4.36 -16.68 21.16
C PHE A 17 3.90 -17.27 19.81
N ASN A 18 4.84 -17.71 18.96
CA ASN A 18 4.59 -18.25 17.64
C ASN A 18 5.34 -19.57 17.47
N PRO A 19 4.62 -20.69 17.29
CA PRO A 19 5.26 -22.00 17.16
C PRO A 19 6.09 -22.17 15.87
N VAL A 20 6.00 -21.24 14.91
CA VAL A 20 6.69 -21.32 13.61
C VAL A 20 7.80 -20.27 13.52
N PRO A 21 9.01 -20.64 13.04
CA PRO A 21 10.05 -19.66 12.73
C PRO A 21 9.62 -18.67 11.65
N PHE A 22 10.10 -17.43 11.75
CA PHE A 22 9.87 -16.40 10.75
C PHE A 22 11.20 -15.81 10.23
N VAL A 23 11.14 -15.23 9.05
CA VAL A 23 12.30 -14.64 8.37
C VAL A 23 12.27 -13.12 8.51
N ALA A 24 13.39 -12.53 8.89
CA ALA A 24 13.60 -11.10 8.96
C ALA A 24 14.79 -10.69 8.08
N THR A 25 14.83 -9.40 7.70
CA THR A 25 15.92 -8.81 6.91
C THR A 25 17.09 -8.32 7.77
N CYS A 26 16.98 -8.41 9.11
CA CYS A 26 18.02 -8.07 10.06
C CYS A 26 17.96 -8.99 11.29
N ASP A 27 19.03 -9.02 12.06
CA ASP A 27 19.07 -9.72 13.35
C ASP A 27 18.17 -9.02 14.37
N MET A 28 17.20 -9.78 14.88
CA MET A 28 16.19 -9.35 15.84
C MET A 28 16.43 -9.89 17.26
N SER A 29 17.50 -10.63 17.50
CA SER A 29 17.82 -11.23 18.81
C SER A 29 18.01 -10.22 19.94
N ARG A 30 18.21 -8.94 19.61
CA ARG A 30 18.31 -7.85 20.60
C ARG A 30 16.97 -7.48 21.24
N TRP A 31 15.84 -7.88 20.65
CA TRP A 31 14.52 -7.63 21.22
C TRP A 31 14.05 -8.81 22.08
N SER A 32 13.48 -8.51 23.24
CA SER A 32 13.01 -9.51 24.19
C SER A 32 12.03 -10.49 23.56
N GLY A 33 12.26 -11.79 23.79
CA GLY A 33 11.38 -12.86 23.31
C GLY A 33 11.65 -13.33 21.88
N LEU A 34 12.70 -12.82 21.22
CA LEU A 34 13.16 -13.27 19.90
C LEU A 34 14.51 -13.97 20.00
N THR A 35 14.59 -15.17 19.43
CA THR A 35 15.84 -15.95 19.37
C THR A 35 16.24 -16.12 17.92
N LEU A 36 17.46 -15.70 17.56
CA LEU A 36 18.05 -15.99 16.26
C LEU A 36 18.40 -17.48 16.19
N ILE A 37 17.85 -18.17 15.20
CA ILE A 37 18.09 -19.60 14.96
C ILE A 37 19.20 -19.79 13.95
N ASP A 38 19.14 -19.05 12.84
CA ASP A 38 20.02 -19.25 11.69
C ASP A 38 20.15 -17.97 10.88
N VAL A 39 21.26 -17.83 10.16
CA VAL A 39 21.50 -16.76 9.20
C VAL A 39 21.85 -17.41 7.87
N ARG A 40 21.00 -17.20 6.87
CA ARG A 40 21.21 -17.75 5.53
C ARG A 40 21.50 -16.65 4.55
N GLU A 41 22.55 -16.86 3.78
CA GLU A 41 22.79 -16.07 2.58
C GLU A 41 22.14 -16.78 1.40
N ILE A 42 21.29 -16.08 0.68
CA ILE A 42 20.66 -16.57 -0.54
C ILE A 42 20.95 -15.65 -1.71
N THR A 43 21.04 -16.22 -2.90
CA THR A 43 21.17 -15.47 -4.14
C THR A 43 19.84 -15.49 -4.88
N ILE A 44 19.29 -14.31 -5.11
CA ILE A 44 18.03 -14.10 -5.84
C ILE A 44 18.41 -13.69 -7.26
N PRO A 45 18.06 -14.48 -8.29
CA PRO A 45 18.34 -14.11 -9.67
C PRO A 45 17.71 -12.77 -10.02
N ALA A 46 18.48 -11.84 -10.59
CA ALA A 46 17.91 -10.57 -11.00
C ALA A 46 16.99 -10.77 -12.20
N PRO A 47 15.79 -10.15 -12.21
CA PRO A 47 14.87 -10.26 -13.33
C PRO A 47 15.51 -9.67 -14.58
N GLN A 48 15.66 -10.49 -15.62
CA GLN A 48 16.25 -10.08 -16.89
C GLN A 48 15.14 -9.57 -17.80
N LEU A 49 14.72 -8.33 -17.56
CA LEU A 49 13.70 -7.67 -18.36
C LEU A 49 14.35 -6.94 -19.53
N SER A 50 13.78 -7.11 -20.72
CA SER A 50 14.07 -6.28 -21.87
C SER A 50 13.61 -4.83 -21.64
N ALA A 51 14.16 -3.89 -22.42
CA ALA A 51 13.74 -2.49 -22.34
C ALA A 51 12.22 -2.32 -22.57
N GLY A 52 11.64 -3.10 -23.49
CA GLY A 52 10.20 -3.10 -23.76
C GLY A 52 9.37 -3.56 -22.57
N GLU A 53 9.80 -4.63 -21.87
CA GLU A 53 9.10 -5.12 -20.66
C GLU A 53 9.20 -4.12 -19.50
N ILE A 54 10.34 -3.44 -19.35
CA ILE A 54 10.49 -2.37 -18.35
C ILE A 54 9.52 -1.24 -18.67
N THR A 55 9.49 -0.75 -19.92
CA THR A 55 8.57 0.29 -20.36
C THR A 55 7.11 -0.11 -20.12
N GLN A 56 6.74 -1.34 -20.46
CA GLN A 56 5.38 -1.85 -20.25
C GLN A 56 4.99 -1.84 -18.76
N LYS A 57 5.88 -2.28 -17.86
CA LYS A 57 5.63 -2.20 -16.40
C LYS A 57 5.47 -0.76 -15.91
N CYS A 58 6.26 0.17 -16.42
CA CYS A 58 6.11 1.59 -16.12
C CYS A 58 4.76 2.14 -16.60
N VAL A 59 4.33 1.79 -17.81
CA VAL A 59 3.01 2.17 -18.35
C VAL A 59 1.88 1.62 -17.48
N GLU A 60 1.96 0.35 -17.07
CA GLU A 60 0.98 -0.27 -16.17
C GLU A 60 0.91 0.40 -14.80
N GLN A 61 2.05 0.83 -14.25
CA GLN A 61 2.10 1.60 -13.01
C GLN A 61 1.43 2.98 -13.18
N LEU A 62 1.74 3.69 -14.26
CA LEU A 62 1.14 4.99 -14.57
C LEU A 62 -0.38 4.89 -14.75
N ARG A 63 -0.87 3.85 -15.44
CA ARG A 63 -2.31 3.59 -15.59
C ARG A 63 -2.99 3.33 -14.24
N ARG A 64 -2.36 2.56 -13.34
CA ARG A 64 -2.88 2.33 -11.99
C ARG A 64 -2.93 3.62 -11.17
N GLN A 65 -1.90 4.46 -11.26
CA GLN A 65 -1.89 5.77 -10.61
C GLN A 65 -3.00 6.68 -11.16
N GLN A 66 -3.17 6.71 -12.49
CA GLN A 66 -4.23 7.48 -13.13
C GLN A 66 -5.62 7.03 -12.65
N SER A 67 -5.90 5.72 -12.64
CA SER A 67 -7.17 5.19 -12.15
C SER A 67 -7.43 5.60 -10.70
N SER A 68 -6.44 5.43 -9.83
CA SER A 68 -6.57 5.79 -8.40
C SER A 68 -6.88 7.27 -8.19
N ILE A 69 -6.31 8.16 -9.02
CA ILE A 69 -6.62 9.60 -8.95
C ILE A 69 -8.05 9.86 -9.39
N ILE A 70 -8.49 9.25 -10.50
CA ILE A 70 -9.86 9.41 -11.01
C ILE A 70 -10.88 8.93 -9.98
N ASP A 71 -10.66 7.76 -9.38
CA ASP A 71 -11.55 7.20 -8.37
C ASP A 71 -11.64 8.12 -7.15
N SER A 72 -10.49 8.63 -6.67
CA SER A 72 -10.45 9.58 -5.56
C SER A 72 -11.17 10.89 -5.90
N ALA A 73 -10.95 11.43 -7.10
CA ALA A 73 -11.58 12.66 -7.56
C ALA A 73 -13.11 12.50 -7.67
N HIS A 74 -13.58 11.35 -8.17
CA HIS A 74 -15.01 11.04 -8.24
C HIS A 74 -15.64 11.03 -6.85
N VAL A 75 -15.02 10.36 -5.87
CA VAL A 75 -15.49 10.35 -4.48
C VAL A 75 -15.56 11.76 -3.90
N GLN A 76 -14.53 12.57 -4.11
CA GLN A 76 -14.48 13.96 -3.64
C GLN A 76 -15.57 14.82 -4.30
N ALA A 77 -15.77 14.67 -5.61
CA ALA A 77 -16.81 15.40 -6.34
C ALA A 77 -18.21 15.05 -5.83
N SER A 78 -18.52 13.76 -5.64
CA SER A 78 -19.80 13.32 -5.08
C SER A 78 -20.04 13.89 -3.68
N ALA A 79 -19.02 13.90 -2.80
CA ALA A 79 -19.15 14.48 -1.47
C ALA A 79 -19.43 16.00 -1.50
N ILE A 80 -18.85 16.73 -2.46
CA ILE A 80 -19.13 18.15 -2.66
C ILE A 80 -20.57 18.35 -3.17
N GLU A 81 -21.02 17.55 -4.14
CA GLU A 81 -22.39 17.60 -4.65
C GLU A 81 -23.43 17.34 -3.56
N ASP A 82 -23.19 16.34 -2.70
CA ASP A 82 -24.06 16.06 -1.56
C ASP A 82 -24.13 17.24 -0.59
N ARG A 83 -22.99 17.91 -0.35
CA ARG A 83 -22.95 19.11 0.48
C ARG A 83 -23.69 20.28 -0.16
N ILE A 84 -23.58 20.46 -1.48
CA ILE A 84 -24.34 21.49 -2.22
C ILE A 84 -25.84 21.22 -2.09
N LYS A 85 -26.29 19.99 -2.34
CA LYS A 85 -27.71 19.60 -2.22
C LYS A 85 -28.23 19.85 -0.81
N ASN A 86 -27.47 19.46 0.22
CA ASN A 86 -27.85 19.71 1.61
C ASN A 86 -28.06 21.20 1.90
N LEU A 87 -27.18 22.08 1.41
CA LEU A 87 -27.32 23.53 1.59
C LEU A 87 -28.57 24.08 0.87
N GLN A 88 -28.80 23.63 -0.37
CA GLN A 88 -29.98 24.05 -1.15
C GLN A 88 -31.31 23.55 -0.54
N CYS A 89 -31.32 22.34 0.04
CA CYS A 89 -32.49 21.82 0.74
C CYS A 89 -32.84 22.61 2.01
N ILE A 90 -31.87 23.21 2.70
CA ILE A 90 -32.11 24.05 3.89
C ILE A 90 -32.83 25.35 3.50
N GLU A 91 -32.51 25.94 2.35
CA GLU A 91 -33.20 27.14 1.85
C GLU A 91 -34.67 26.90 1.46
N HIS A 92 -35.08 25.64 1.34
CA HIS A 92 -36.44 25.26 0.92
C HIS A 92 -37.33 24.74 2.06
N PHE A 93 -36.89 24.80 3.32
CA PHE A 93 -37.83 24.77 4.44
C PHE A 93 -38.45 26.17 4.57
N PRO A 94 -39.74 26.36 4.22
CA PRO A 94 -40.40 27.59 4.58
C PRO A 94 -40.36 27.66 6.11
N ALA A 95 -40.04 28.83 6.66
CA ALA A 95 -40.28 29.12 8.07
C ALA A 95 -41.76 28.86 8.35
N ALA A 96 -42.08 27.64 8.77
CA ALA A 96 -43.42 27.23 9.08
C ALA A 96 -43.81 27.94 10.38
N MET A 97 -44.67 28.95 10.20
CA MET A 97 -45.67 29.41 11.16
C MET A 97 -45.14 30.11 12.41
N THR A 98 -44.77 31.38 12.26
CA THR A 98 -45.20 32.38 13.24
C THR A 98 -46.69 32.65 13.03
N SER A 99 -47.56 31.86 13.65
CA SER A 99 -48.97 32.26 13.85
C SER A 99 -49.08 32.94 15.21
N ARG A 100 -49.39 34.24 15.18
CA ARG A 100 -50.08 34.93 16.28
C ARG A 100 -51.52 34.43 16.37
#